data_AF-A0A8H4ST27-F1
#
_entry.id   AF-A0A8H4ST27-F1
#
_cell.length_a   1.000
_cell.length_b   1.000
_cell.length_c   1.000
_cell.angle_alpha   90.00
_cell.angle_beta   90.00
_cell.angle_gamma   90.00
#
_symmetry.space_group_name_H-M   'P 1'
#
loop_
_entity.id
_entity.type
_entity.pdbx_description
1 polymer ?
#
loop_
_entity_poly.entity_id
_entity_poly.type
_entity_poly.pdbx_seq_one_letter_code
_entity_poly.pdbx_strand_id
1 'polypeptide(L)'
;TLMGPIATEGVFACALMAIARCLTEPRHELEQQLSLFVREEMIFWATAHHRGNVSENQLRELVQSNSGIIVNRAVSLASPPEGNLPANQTTIDLISKAVNPQSLAAADALWMPYL
;
A
#
# COMPACT_ATOMS: atom_id res chain seq x y z
N THR A 1 -18.29 -15.46 8.51
CA THR A 1 -18.05 -14.03 8.19
C THR A 1 -18.73 -13.69 6.89
N LEU A 2 -19.02 -12.41 6.64
CA LEU A 2 -19.85 -11.91 5.53
C LEU A 2 -19.41 -12.37 4.14
N MET A 3 -18.12 -12.29 3.82
CA MET A 3 -17.62 -12.59 2.47
C MET A 3 -17.49 -14.09 2.17
N GLY A 4 -17.22 -14.91 3.18
CA GLY A 4 -16.89 -16.32 2.98
C GLY A 4 -15.57 -16.56 2.20
N PRO A 5 -15.09 -17.81 2.16
CA PRO A 5 -13.77 -18.13 1.60
C PRO A 5 -13.72 -17.91 0.08
N ILE A 6 -14.76 -18.32 -0.66
CA ILE A 6 -14.79 -18.24 -2.12
C ILE A 6 -14.71 -16.80 -2.62
N ALA A 7 -15.49 -15.88 -2.03
CA ALA A 7 -15.44 -14.48 -2.45
C ALA A 7 -14.13 -13.79 -2.04
N THR A 8 -13.54 -14.19 -0.91
CA THR A 8 -12.26 -13.64 -0.42
C THR A 8 -11.13 -13.96 -1.39
N GLU A 9 -11.01 -15.22 -1.81
CA GLU A 9 -9.94 -15.66 -2.72
C GLU A 9 -10.23 -15.29 -4.18
N GLY A 10 -11.44 -15.56 -4.67
CA GLY A 10 -11.78 -15.46 -6.08
C GLY A 10 -12.13 -14.04 -6.55
N VAL A 11 -12.70 -13.21 -5.68
CA VAL A 11 -13.15 -11.86 -6.03
C VAL A 11 -12.26 -10.81 -5.39
N PHE A 12 -12.15 -10.81 -4.07
CA PHE A 12 -11.47 -9.75 -3.34
C PHE A 12 -9.96 -9.71 -3.63
N ALA A 13 -9.25 -10.83 -3.49
CA ALA A 13 -7.81 -10.88 -3.76
C ALA A 13 -7.50 -10.56 -5.24
N CYS A 14 -8.30 -11.08 -6.18
CA CYS A 14 -8.16 -10.79 -7.61
C CYS A 14 -8.41 -9.31 -7.95
N ALA A 15 -9.43 -8.70 -7.36
CA ALA A 15 -9.75 -7.28 -7.57
C ALA A 15 -8.64 -6.36 -7.08
N LEU A 16 -8.03 -6.66 -5.91
CA LEU A 16 -6.88 -5.92 -5.40
C LEU A 16 -5.68 -5.98 -6.37
N MET A 17 -5.35 -7.16 -6.88
CA MET A 17 -4.28 -7.33 -7.86
C MET A 17 -4.58 -6.56 -9.16
N ALA A 18 -5.83 -6.61 -9.64
CA ALA A 18 -6.25 -5.89 -10.84
C ALA A 18 -6.12 -4.37 -10.68
N ILE A 19 -6.55 -3.82 -9.54
CA ILE A 19 -6.38 -2.39 -9.24
C ILE A 19 -4.88 -2.03 -9.24
N ALA A 20 -4.04 -2.82 -8.58
CA ALA A 20 -2.60 -2.59 -8.53
C ALA A 20 -1.96 -2.60 -9.92
N ARG A 21 -2.38 -3.51 -10.81
CA ARG A 21 -1.94 -3.57 -12.21
C ARG A 21 -2.37 -2.33 -12.99
N CYS A 22 -3.64 -1.94 -12.92
CA CYS A 22 -4.14 -0.75 -13.61
C CYS A 22 -3.39 0.52 -13.20
N LEU A 23 -2.93 0.61 -11.95
CA LEU A 23 -2.16 1.75 -11.45
C LEU A 23 -0.67 1.70 -11.84
N THR A 24 -0.11 0.53 -12.14
CA THR A 24 1.33 0.34 -12.36
C THR A 24 1.71 0.05 -13.81
N GLU A 25 0.75 -0.37 -14.65
CA GLU A 25 0.95 -0.56 -16.10
C GLU A 25 1.27 0.74 -16.85
N PRO A 26 0.57 1.87 -16.61
CA PRO A 26 0.95 3.15 -17.17
C PRO A 26 2.29 3.59 -16.57
N ARG A 27 3.34 3.64 -17.40
CA ARG A 27 4.69 3.95 -16.94
C ARG A 27 4.73 5.35 -16.34
N HIS A 28 5.21 5.45 -15.09
CA HIS A 28 5.46 6.69 -14.35
C HIS A 28 4.24 7.58 -14.03
N GLU A 29 3.03 7.27 -14.49
CA GLU A 29 1.85 8.10 -14.20
C GLU A 29 1.52 8.15 -12.71
N LEU A 30 1.57 6.99 -12.04
CA LEU A 30 1.34 6.92 -10.59
C LEU A 30 2.37 7.75 -9.81
N GLU A 31 3.65 7.65 -10.17
CA GLU A 31 4.73 8.41 -9.51
C GLU A 31 4.55 9.91 -9.72
N GLN A 32 4.17 10.33 -10.93
CA GLN A 32 3.88 11.72 -11.25
C GLN A 32 2.71 12.26 -10.44
N GLN A 33 1.61 11.52 -10.35
CA GLN A 33 0.45 11.92 -9.54
C GLN A 33 0.82 12.00 -8.05
N LEU A 34 1.54 11.01 -7.53
CA LEU A 34 1.99 10.98 -6.14
C LEU A 34 2.92 12.16 -5.80
N SER A 35 3.74 12.63 -6.74
CA SER A 35 4.66 13.74 -6.49
C SER A 35 3.98 15.00 -5.96
N LEU A 36 2.73 15.26 -6.37
CA LEU A 36 1.94 16.39 -5.88
C LEU A 36 1.40 16.11 -4.46
N PHE A 37 0.70 14.98 -4.27
CA PHE A 37 0.09 14.65 -2.98
C PHE A 37 1.13 14.44 -1.87
N VAL A 38 2.22 13.72 -2.16
CA VAL A 38 3.29 13.46 -1.20
C VAL A 38 4.03 14.76 -0.85
N ARG A 39 4.21 15.68 -1.80
CA ARG A 39 4.81 16.99 -1.51
C ARG A 39 4.00 17.78 -0.48
N GLU A 40 2.69 17.87 -0.67
CA GLU A 40 1.82 18.58 0.26
C GLU A 40 1.87 17.92 1.65
N GLU A 41 1.88 16.60 1.72
CA GLU A 41 2.01 15.91 3.02
C GLU A 41 3.38 16.06 3.67
N MET A 42 4.47 16.12 2.91
CA MET A 42 5.80 16.38 3.48
C MET A 42 5.91 17.79 4.06
N ILE A 43 5.29 18.78 3.41
CA ILE A 43 5.21 20.15 3.93
C ILE A 43 4.34 20.19 5.19
N PHE A 44 3.16 19.56 5.15
CA PHE A 44 2.27 19.46 6.31
C PHE A 44 2.97 18.78 7.50
N TRP A 45 3.60 17.63 7.28
CA TRP A 45 4.35 16.89 8.28
C TRP A 45 5.48 17.74 8.89
N ALA A 46 6.26 18.43 8.05
CA ALA A 46 7.34 19.30 8.54
C ALA A 46 6.80 20.41 9.45
N THR A 47 5.71 21.05 9.04
CA THR A 47 5.04 22.11 9.80
C THR A 47 4.47 21.59 11.12
N ALA A 48 3.76 20.46 11.08
CA ALA A 48 3.15 19.83 12.27
C ALA A 48 4.19 19.42 13.31
N HIS A 49 5.38 18.99 12.86
CA HIS A 49 6.49 18.63 13.75
C HIS A 49 7.40 19.79 14.14
N HIS A 50 7.03 21.04 13.81
CA HIS A 50 7.85 22.23 14.04
C HIS A 50 9.28 22.07 13.50
N ARG A 51 9.45 21.25 12.46
CA ARG A 51 10.69 21.25 11.69
C ARG A 51 10.69 22.57 10.96
N GLY A 52 11.73 23.38 11.19
CA GLY A 52 11.91 24.63 10.45
C GLY A 52 11.89 24.41 8.93
N ASN A 53 11.98 25.48 8.15
CA ASN A 53 11.83 25.40 6.70
C ASN A 53 12.69 24.29 6.08
N VAL A 54 12.02 23.29 5.51
CA VAL A 54 12.66 22.23 4.73
C VAL A 54 13.19 22.85 3.44
N SER A 55 14.48 22.67 3.16
CA SER A 55 15.07 23.17 1.91
C SER A 55 14.41 22.50 0.70
N GLU A 56 14.37 23.20 -0.44
CA GLU A 56 13.74 22.66 -1.65
C GLU A 56 14.37 21.34 -2.11
N ASN A 57 15.71 21.23 -2.02
CA ASN A 57 16.43 20.00 -2.38
C ASN A 57 16.03 18.84 -1.47
N GLN A 58 15.98 19.06 -0.16
CA GLN A 58 15.57 18.05 0.80
C GLN A 58 14.10 17.63 0.60
N LEU A 59 13.21 18.59 0.31
CA LEU A 59 11.81 18.29 0.01
C LEU A 59 11.69 17.40 -1.23
N ARG A 60 12.47 17.67 -2.28
CA ARG A 60 12.48 16.86 -3.51
C ARG A 60 12.90 15.42 -3.23
N GLU A 61 13.96 15.22 -2.44
CA GLU A 61 14.44 13.89 -2.03
C GLU A 61 13.40 13.13 -1.19
N LEU A 62 12.77 13.82 -0.22
CA LEU A 62 11.71 13.24 0.61
C LEU A 62 10.52 12.79 -0.24
N VAL A 63 10.07 13.63 -1.19
CA VAL A 63 8.97 13.29 -2.09
C VAL A 63 9.32 12.10 -2.96
N GLN A 64 10.50 12.11 -3.60
CA GLN A 64 10.93 11.01 -4.46
C GLN A 64 11.03 9.68 -3.69
N SER A 65 11.64 9.70 -2.50
CA SER A 65 11.79 8.52 -1.67
C SER A 65 10.45 7.94 -1.24
N ASN A 66 9.53 8.77 -0.72
CA ASN A 66 8.22 8.32 -0.27
C ASN A 66 7.34 7.84 -1.43
N SER A 67 7.32 8.55 -2.56
CA SER A 67 6.62 8.10 -3.77
C SER A 67 7.15 6.76 -4.26
N GLY A 68 8.47 6.56 -4.26
CA GLY A 68 9.09 5.29 -4.63
C GLY A 68 8.66 4.13 -3.73
N ILE A 69 8.55 4.36 -2.41
CA ILE A 69 8.03 3.34 -1.47
C ILE A 69 6.59 2.93 -1.82
N ILE A 70 5.73 3.90 -2.13
CA ILE A 70 4.33 3.65 -2.47
C ILE A 70 4.23 2.88 -3.80
N VAL A 71 4.96 3.32 -4.83
CA VAL A 71 5.00 2.65 -6.13
C VAL A 71 5.51 1.22 -5.99
N ASN A 72 6.60 0.99 -5.25
CA ASN A 72 7.14 -0.35 -5.03
C ASN A 72 6.13 -1.29 -4.35
N ARG A 73 5.32 -0.78 -3.41
CA ARG A 73 4.25 -1.55 -2.78
C ARG A 73 3.13 -1.89 -3.77
N ALA A 74 2.73 -0.94 -4.61
CA ALA A 74 1.74 -1.20 -5.67
C ALA A 74 2.25 -2.24 -6.67
N VAL A 75 3.50 -2.14 -7.11
CA VAL A 75 4.14 -3.10 -8.01
C VAL A 75 4.21 -4.49 -7.38
N SER A 76 4.53 -4.59 -6.09
CA SER A 76 4.55 -5.86 -5.36
C SER A 76 3.18 -6.56 -5.35
N LEU A 77 2.09 -5.79 -5.29
CA LEU A 77 0.73 -6.34 -5.38
C LEU A 77 0.32 -6.69 -6.81
N ALA A 78 0.86 -5.99 -7.80
CA ALA A 78 0.54 -6.19 -9.22
C ALA A 78 1.29 -7.36 -9.86
N SER A 79 2.49 -7.66 -9.34
CA SER A 79 3.41 -8.63 -9.91
C SER A 79 3.06 -10.04 -9.46
N PRO A 80 2.88 -11.00 -10.39
CA PRO A 80 2.75 -12.39 -10.00
C PRO A 80 4.08 -12.88 -9.38
N PRO A 81 4.03 -13.77 -8.38
CA PRO A 81 5.24 -14.38 -7.82
C PRO A 81 5.97 -15.24 -8.87
N GLU A 82 7.28 -15.43 -8.68
CA GLU A 82 8.05 -16.33 -9.53
C GLU A 82 7.72 -17.80 -9.24
N GLY A 83 7.64 -18.63 -10.29
CA GLY A 83 7.42 -20.08 -10.19
C GLY A 83 5.96 -20.51 -10.35
N ASN A 84 5.64 -21.72 -9.88
CA ASN A 84 4.32 -22.34 -10.04
C ASN A 84 3.39 -21.97 -8.86
N LEU A 85 3.24 -20.68 -8.62
CA LEU A 85 2.39 -20.12 -7.55
C LEU A 85 1.17 -19.41 -8.17
N PRO A 86 0.05 -19.30 -7.42
CA PRO A 86 -1.10 -18.50 -7.82
C PRO A 86 -0.70 -17.06 -8.17
N ALA A 87 -1.34 -16.49 -9.20
CA ALA A 87 -1.01 -15.15 -9.69
C ALA A 87 -1.09 -14.08 -8.60
N ASN A 88 -2.06 -14.18 -7.68
CA ASN A 88 -2.31 -13.24 -6.60
C ASN A 88 -1.73 -13.70 -5.24
N GLN A 89 -0.72 -14.59 -5.22
CA GLN A 89 -0.17 -15.15 -3.98
C GLN A 89 0.25 -14.08 -2.97
N THR A 90 0.92 -13.01 -3.40
CA THR A 90 1.31 -11.90 -2.51
C THR A 90 0.11 -11.29 -1.78
N THR A 91 -1.01 -11.12 -2.48
CA THR A 91 -2.24 -10.59 -1.89
C THR A 91 -2.85 -11.60 -0.92
N ILE A 92 -2.85 -12.89 -1.26
CA ILE A 92 -3.34 -13.97 -0.38
C ILE A 92 -2.52 -13.98 0.91
N ASP A 93 -1.20 -13.91 0.84
CA ASP A 93 -0.31 -13.92 2.01
C ASP A 93 -0.58 -12.72 2.93
N LEU A 94 -0.81 -11.54 2.36
CA LEU A 94 -1.17 -10.34 3.12
C LEU A 94 -2.54 -10.46 3.78
N ILE A 95 -3.53 -11.03 3.09
CA ILE A 95 -4.85 -11.33 3.67
C ILE A 95 -4.69 -12.32 4.85
N SER A 96 -3.94 -13.42 4.65
CA SER A 96 -3.68 -14.41 5.70
C SER A 96 -3.00 -13.78 6.92
N LYS A 97 -2.08 -12.83 6.72
CA LYS A 97 -1.47 -12.07 7.81
C LYS A 97 -2.47 -11.16 8.51
N ALA A 98 -3.30 -10.45 7.74
CA ALA A 98 -4.28 -9.49 8.28
C ALA A 98 -5.37 -10.18 9.11
N VAL A 99 -5.75 -11.41 8.77
CA VAL A 99 -6.76 -12.20 9.51
C VAL A 99 -6.16 -13.10 10.58
N ASN A 100 -4.84 -13.08 10.78
CA ASN A 100 -4.18 -13.89 11.80
C ASN A 100 -4.60 -13.41 13.20
N PRO A 101 -5.19 -14.26 14.07
CA PRO A 101 -5.64 -13.86 15.40
C PRO A 101 -4.55 -13.24 16.28
N GLN A 102 -3.30 -13.67 16.14
CA GLN A 102 -2.17 -13.08 16.87
C GLN A 102 -1.86 -11.66 16.39
N SER A 103 -1.97 -11.41 15.08
CA SER A 103 -1.79 -10.07 14.51
C SER A 103 -2.95 -9.15 14.90
N LEU A 104 -4.18 -9.68 14.87
CA LEU A 104 -5.39 -8.97 15.27
C LEU A 104 -5.39 -8.62 16.76
N ALA A 105 -4.96 -9.54 17.63
CA ALA A 105 -4.88 -9.30 19.08
C ALA A 105 -3.78 -8.29 19.47
N ALA A 106 -2.79 -8.08 18.60
CA ALA A 106 -1.74 -7.08 18.79
C ALA A 106 -2.16 -5.67 18.34
N ALA A 107 -3.30 -5.52 17.66
CA ALA A 107 -3.85 -4.21 17.32
C ALA A 107 -4.33 -3.47 18.56
N ASP A 108 -4.45 -2.15 18.46
CA ASP A 108 -5.03 -1.33 19.53
C ASP A 108 -6.46 -1.78 19.87
N ALA A 109 -6.83 -1.73 21.15
CA ALA A 109 -8.14 -2.21 21.61
C ALA A 109 -9.32 -1.45 20.97
N LEU A 110 -9.12 -0.17 20.61
CA LEU A 110 -10.13 0.65 19.94
C LEU A 110 -10.32 0.28 18.47
N TRP A 111 -9.45 -0.55 17.89
CA TRP A 111 -9.58 -1.07 16.52
C TRP A 111 -10.73 -2.09 16.38
N MET A 112 -11.19 -2.67 17.49
CA MET A 112 -12.27 -3.66 17.54
C MET A 112 -12.06 -4.87 16.60
N PRO A 113 -10.93 -5.59 16.69
CA PRO A 113 -10.60 -6.71 15.78
C PRO A 113 -11.53 -7.93 15.87
N TYR A 114 -12.47 -7.93 16.83
CA TYR A 114 -13.41 -9.02 17.10
C TYR A 114 -14.76 -8.88 16.38
N LEU A 115 -15.03 -7.75 15.72
CA LEU A 115 -16.22 -7.52 14.90
C LEU A 115 -16.06 -8.14 13.50
#